data_AF-A0A944N547-F1
#
_entry.id   AF-A0A944N547-F1
#
_cell.length_a   1.000
_cell.length_b   1.000
_cell.length_c   1.000
_cell.angle_alpha   90.00
_cell.angle_beta   90.00
_cell.angle_gamma   90.00
#
_symmetry.space_group_name_H-M   'P 1'
#
loop_
_entity.id
_entity.type
_entity.pdbx_description
1 polymer ?
#
loop_
_entity_poly.entity_id
_entity_poly.type
_entity_poly.pdbx_seq_one_letter_code
_entity_poly.pdbx_strand_id
1 'polypeptide(L)'
;MTRYSSTRGQVKNLLFEEAVMMGLADDGGLLVPTEFPDVRSMLPEWRSLDFTALSLEIMLLFTSGRIPREGLKPLIERSYKTFRHPEITPVNS
;
A
#
# COMPACT_ATOMS: atom_id res chain seq x y z
N MET A 1 11.51 -2.24 -9.01
CA MET A 1 11.29 -1.34 -7.86
C MET A 1 10.23 -0.36 -8.31
N THR A 2 9.06 -0.43 -7.71
CA THR A 2 7.88 0.32 -8.15
C THR A 2 8.16 1.81 -8.02
N ARG A 3 7.94 2.56 -9.10
CA ARG A 3 7.97 4.02 -9.12
C ARG A 3 6.56 4.56 -9.29
N TYR A 4 6.39 5.85 -9.07
CA TYR A 4 5.12 6.54 -9.23
C TYR A 4 5.21 7.61 -10.33
N SER A 5 4.09 7.84 -10.99
CA SER A 5 3.93 8.86 -12.02
C SER A 5 2.54 9.48 -11.97
N SER A 6 2.43 10.71 -12.44
CA SER A 6 1.14 11.37 -12.63
C SER A 6 0.36 10.72 -13.77
N THR A 7 -0.95 10.59 -13.60
CA THR A 7 -1.89 10.22 -14.66
C THR A 7 -1.92 11.20 -15.85
N ARG A 8 -1.35 12.40 -15.70
CA ARG A 8 -1.19 13.39 -16.79
C ARG A 8 0.21 13.40 -17.41
N GLY A 9 1.11 12.59 -16.87
CA GLY A 9 2.37 12.22 -17.51
C GLY A 9 3.51 13.24 -17.45
N GLN A 10 3.35 14.39 -16.78
CA GLN A 10 4.46 15.36 -16.65
C GLN A 10 5.35 15.04 -15.44
N VAL A 11 4.78 14.50 -14.36
CA VAL A 11 5.52 14.02 -13.19
C VAL A 11 5.78 12.51 -13.31
N LYS A 12 7.04 12.08 -13.18
CA LYS A 12 7.46 10.68 -13.34
C LYS A 12 8.57 10.29 -12.37
N ASN A 13 8.76 8.97 -12.25
CA ASN A 13 9.87 8.34 -11.53
C ASN A 13 9.94 8.61 -10.03
N LEU A 14 8.85 9.07 -9.42
CA LEU A 14 8.79 9.34 -8.00
C LEU A 14 8.94 8.05 -7.18
N LEU A 15 9.63 8.17 -6.06
CA LEU A 15 9.62 7.18 -4.99
C LEU A 15 8.30 7.22 -4.22
N PHE A 16 8.02 6.17 -3.45
CA PHE A 16 6.80 6.09 -2.64
C PHE A 16 6.65 7.29 -1.69
N GLU A 17 7.69 7.63 -0.92
CA GLU A 17 7.65 8.76 0.02
C GLU A 17 7.45 10.10 -0.68
N GLU A 18 8.07 10.31 -1.85
CA GLU A 18 7.89 11.52 -2.65
C GLU A 18 6.44 11.65 -3.12
N ALA A 19 5.84 10.55 -3.57
CA ALA A 19 4.46 10.53 -4.01
C ALA A 19 3.47 10.81 -2.85
N VAL A 20 3.71 10.22 -1.69
CA VAL A 20 2.89 10.48 -0.49
C VAL A 20 3.02 11.93 -0.03
N MET A 21 4.23 12.50 -0.02
CA MET A 21 4.47 13.86 0.44
C MET A 21 3.96 14.93 -0.54
N MET A 22 4.00 14.65 -1.85
CA MET A 22 3.45 15.52 -2.88
C MET A 22 1.92 15.59 -2.81
N GLY A 23 1.25 14.48 -2.50
CA GLY A 23 -0.20 14.40 -2.44
C GLY A 23 -0.83 14.48 -3.83
N LEU A 24 -0.98 15.71 -4.36
CA LEU A 24 -1.44 15.95 -5.73
C LEU A 24 -0.25 16.32 -6.61
N ALA A 25 -0.15 15.72 -7.80
CA ALA A 25 0.93 16.04 -8.72
C ALA A 25 0.87 17.51 -9.17
N ASP A 26 2.04 18.13 -9.41
CA ASP A 26 2.14 19.54 -9.85
C ASP A 26 1.40 19.82 -11.16
N ASP A 27 1.19 18.79 -11.98
CA ASP A 27 0.41 18.86 -13.23
C ASP A 27 -1.10 18.68 -13.02
N GLY A 28 -1.56 18.57 -11.77
CA GLY A 28 -2.94 18.35 -11.34
C GLY A 28 -3.44 16.93 -11.57
N GLY A 29 -2.56 15.98 -11.87
CA GLY A 29 -2.90 14.55 -11.97
C GLY A 29 -2.79 13.80 -10.65
N LEU A 30 -3.19 12.53 -10.65
CA LEU A 30 -3.06 11.63 -9.51
C LEU A 30 -1.78 10.80 -9.64
N LEU A 31 -1.12 10.54 -8.53
CA LEU A 31 0.08 9.72 -8.51
C LEU A 31 -0.29 8.24 -8.42
N VAL A 32 0.13 7.46 -9.41
CA VAL A 32 -0.14 6.03 -9.52
C VAL A 32 1.17 5.26 -9.68
N PRO A 33 1.25 4.00 -9.22
CA PRO A 33 2.41 3.17 -9.48
C PRO A 33 2.55 2.92 -10.98
N THR A 34 3.79 2.85 -11.47
CA THR A 34 4.09 2.58 -12.89
C THR A 34 3.77 1.14 -13.30
N GLU A 35 3.70 0.23 -12.34
CA GLU A 35 3.39 -1.17 -12.53
C GLU A 35 2.55 -1.69 -11.34
N PHE A 36 1.65 -2.63 -11.63
CA PHE A 36 0.90 -3.33 -10.58
C PHE A 36 1.55 -4.70 -10.32
N PRO A 37 1.80 -5.04 -9.05
CA PRO A 37 2.39 -6.33 -8.70
C PRO A 37 1.42 -7.47 -9.02
N ASP A 38 1.94 -8.55 -9.59
CA ASP A 38 1.18 -9.80 -9.74
C ASP A 38 1.25 -10.61 -8.44
N VAL A 39 0.09 -10.85 -7.84
CA VAL A 39 -0.01 -11.52 -6.54
C VAL A 39 -0.56 -12.95 -6.61
N ARG A 40 -0.83 -13.47 -7.82
CA ARG A 40 -1.53 -14.76 -7.99
C ARG A 40 -0.88 -15.93 -7.25
N SER A 41 0.45 -15.96 -7.20
CA SER A 41 1.22 -16.99 -6.48
C SER A 41 1.14 -16.89 -4.96
N MET A 42 0.88 -15.68 -4.42
CA MET A 42 0.80 -15.41 -2.98
C MET A 42 -0.61 -15.60 -2.42
N LEU A 43 -1.65 -15.54 -3.28
CA LEU A 43 -3.05 -15.68 -2.88
C LEU A 43 -3.36 -16.91 -2.01
N PRO A 44 -2.81 -18.12 -2.26
CA PRO A 44 -3.08 -19.29 -1.41
C PRO A 44 -2.64 -19.08 0.04
N GLU A 45 -1.48 -18.46 0.27
CA GLU A 45 -0.96 -18.14 1.60
C GLU A 45 -1.77 -17.01 2.24
N TRP A 46 -2.05 -15.96 1.47
CA TRP A 46 -2.75 -14.77 1.93
C TRP A 46 -4.19 -15.04 2.41
N ARG A 47 -4.81 -16.13 1.97
CA ARG A 47 -6.15 -16.55 2.46
C ARG A 47 -6.19 -16.82 3.96
N SER A 48 -5.06 -17.16 4.57
CA SER A 48 -4.97 -17.46 6.00
C SER A 48 -4.62 -16.24 6.87
N LEU A 49 -4.28 -15.12 6.24
CA LEU A 49 -3.86 -13.91 6.95
C LEU A 49 -5.05 -13.17 7.54
N ASP A 50 -4.87 -12.65 8.75
CA ASP A 50 -5.77 -11.64 9.29
C ASP A 50 -5.65 -10.32 8.51
N PHE A 51 -6.58 -9.40 8.74
CA PHE A 51 -6.65 -8.13 8.03
C PHE A 51 -5.35 -7.31 8.16
N THR A 52 -4.72 -7.28 9.34
CA THR A 52 -3.51 -6.48 9.57
C THR A 52 -2.30 -7.09 8.87
N ALA A 53 -2.17 -8.43 8.90
CA ALA A 53 -1.12 -9.15 8.21
C ALA A 53 -1.27 -9.03 6.69
N LEU A 54 -2.49 -9.18 6.16
CA LEU A 54 -2.75 -9.00 4.73
C LEU A 54 -2.47 -7.57 4.28
N SER A 55 -2.87 -6.57 5.06
CA SER A 55 -2.57 -5.17 4.80
C SER A 55 -1.06 -4.91 4.73
N LEU A 56 -0.27 -5.55 5.60
CA LEU A 56 1.18 -5.44 5.59
C LEU A 56 1.78 -6.01 4.30
N GLU A 57 1.37 -7.21 3.89
CA GLU A 57 1.87 -7.81 2.64
C GLU A 57 1.55 -6.95 1.42
N ILE A 58 0.32 -6.44 1.33
CA ILE A 58 -0.09 -5.57 0.22
C ILE A 58 0.72 -4.27 0.21
N MET A 59 0.85 -3.60 1.35
CA MET A 59 1.56 -2.31 1.44
C MET A 59 3.06 -2.46 1.16
N LEU A 60 3.69 -3.59 1.50
CA LEU A 60 5.10 -3.85 1.18
C LEU A 60 5.37 -3.85 -0.33
N LEU A 61 4.42 -4.32 -1.14
CA LEU A 61 4.55 -4.31 -2.61
C LEU A 61 4.62 -2.89 -3.18
N PHE A 62 3.85 -1.97 -2.59
CA PHE A 62 3.76 -0.58 -3.06
C PHE A 62 4.82 0.34 -2.45
N THR A 63 5.25 0.07 -1.21
CA THR A 63 6.36 0.80 -0.58
C THR A 63 7.72 0.42 -1.16
N SER A 64 7.85 -0.72 -1.86
CA SER A 64 9.10 -1.12 -2.54
C SER A 64 10.34 -1.08 -1.64
N GLY A 65 10.19 -1.46 -0.37
CA GLY A 65 11.28 -1.46 0.61
C GLY A 65 11.71 -0.08 1.11
N ARG A 66 10.99 1.00 0.74
CA ARG A 66 11.22 2.35 1.29
C ARG A 66 10.89 2.44 2.78
N ILE A 67 9.92 1.63 3.21
CA ILE A 67 9.60 1.44 4.62
C ILE A 67 9.88 -0.03 4.94
N PRO A 68 10.88 -0.33 5.79
CA PRO A 68 11.15 -1.69 6.22
C PRO A 68 9.91 -2.32 6.88
N ARG A 69 9.79 -3.65 6.80
CA ARG A 69 8.67 -4.40 7.39
C ARG A 69 8.50 -4.10 8.88
N GLU A 70 9.63 -4.00 9.60
CA GLU A 70 9.71 -3.71 11.02
C GLU A 70 9.18 -2.31 11.36
N GLY A 71 9.31 -1.35 10.42
CA GLY A 71 8.76 0.00 10.55
C GLY A 71 7.30 0.08 10.12
N LEU A 72 6.90 -0.67 9.09
CA LEU A 72 5.56 -0.61 8.52
C LEU A 72 4.52 -1.35 9.38
N LYS A 73 4.89 -2.51 9.94
CA LYS A 73 4.02 -3.32 10.81
C LYS A 73 3.39 -2.51 11.96
N PRO A 74 4.15 -1.79 12.81
CA PRO A 74 3.56 -1.02 13.92
C PRO A 74 2.71 0.16 13.43
N LEU A 75 2.96 0.72 12.24
CA LEU A 75 2.10 1.76 11.65
C LEU A 75 0.72 1.19 11.31
N ILE A 76 0.69 0.01 10.69
CA ILE A 76 -0.53 -0.71 10.32
C ILE A 76 -1.33 -1.09 11.57
N GLU A 77 -0.68 -1.71 12.56
CA GLU A 77 -1.33 -2.09 13.82
C GLU A 77 -1.95 -0.87 14.53
N ARG A 78 -1.22 0.25 14.60
CA ARG A 78 -1.73 1.50 15.18
C ARG A 78 -2.89 2.09 14.38
N SER A 79 -2.83 2.02 13.06
CA SER A 79 -3.86 2.57 12.17
C SER A 79 -5.20 1.85 12.33
N TYR A 80 -5.16 0.53 12.55
CA TYR A 80 -6.38 -0.28 12.68
C TYR A 80 -6.82 -0.54 14.13
N LYS A 81 -6.01 -0.18 15.13
CA LYS A 81 -6.34 -0.36 16.57
C LYS A 81 -7.65 0.31 17.01
N THR A 82 -8.10 1.35 16.31
CA THR A 82 -9.30 2.12 16.66
C THR A 82 -10.60 1.50 16.14
N PHE A 83 -10.52 0.42 15.36
CA PHE A 83 -11.70 -0.30 14.90
C PHE A 83 -12.35 -1.05 16.06
N ARG A 84 -13.69 -0.97 16.16
CA ARG A 84 -14.45 -1.60 17.25
C ARG A 84 -14.59 -3.10 17.06
N HIS A 85 -14.56 -3.58 15.83
CA HIS A 85 -14.70 -4.99 15.50
C HIS A 85 -13.32 -5.65 15.37
N PRO A 86 -13.07 -6.83 15.98
CA PRO A 86 -11.77 -7.48 15.94
C PRO A 86 -11.31 -7.87 14.52
N GLU A 87 -12.25 -8.19 13.63
CA GLU A 87 -11.94 -8.50 12.22
C GLU A 87 -11.71 -7.26 11.34
N ILE A 88 -11.86 -6.05 11.90
CA ILE A 88 -11.73 -4.76 11.21
C ILE A 88 -12.82 -4.52 10.15
N THR A 89 -12.95 -5.39 9.15
CA THR A 89 -14.00 -5.37 8.10
C THR A 89 -14.72 -6.73 7.99
N PRO A 90 -15.63 -7.07 8.93
CA PRO A 90 -16.35 -8.35 8.88
C PRO A 90 -17.28 -8.43 7.67
N VAL A 91 -17.41 -9.63 7.08
CA VAL A 91 -18.36 -9.90 5.98
C VAL A 91 -19.57 -10.61 6.55
N ASN A 92 -20.74 -9.97 6.43
CA ASN A 92 -22.01 -10.62 6.74
C ASN A 92 -22.50 -11.30 5.46
N SER A 93 -22.50 -12.64 5.45
CA SER A 93 -23.05 -13.45 4.36
C SER A 93 -24.50 -13.84 4.64
#